data_AF-A0A952BNR6-F1
#
_entry.id   AF-A0A952BNR6-F1
#
_cell.length_a   1.000
_cell.length_b   1.000
_cell.length_c   1.000
_cell.angle_alpha   90.00
_cell.angle_beta   90.00
_cell.angle_gamma   90.00
#
_symmetry.space_group_name_H-M   'P 1'
#
loop_
_entity.id
_entity.type
_entity.pdbx_description
1 polymer ?
#
loop_
_entity_poly.entity_id
_entity_poly.type
_entity_poly.pdbx_seq_one_letter_code
_entity_poly.pdbx_strand_id
1 'polypeptide(L)' 'GPNHVLPTSGTARFSSPLGVYDFQKRTSLVFCSQEGAARLSRTAAVLARGEGLSAHARSAEYRIKKK' A
#
# COMPACT_ATOMS: atom_id res chain seq x y z
N GLY A 1 16.64 -27.20 8.32
CA GLY A 1 15.42 -28.03 8.32
C GLY A 1 14.22 -27.17 8.69
N PRO A 2 13.02 -27.75 8.83
CA PRO A 2 11.84 -27.04 9.34
C PRO A 2 12.05 -26.56 10.78
N ASN A 3 11.28 -25.54 11.20
CA ASN A 3 11.30 -25.02 12.57
C ASN A 3 10.21 -25.69 13.41
N HIS A 4 10.52 -26.11 14.65
CA HIS A 4 9.54 -26.69 15.57
C HIS A 4 8.76 -25.63 16.36
N VAL A 5 9.11 -24.36 16.26
CA VAL A 5 8.35 -23.27 16.87
C VAL A 5 7.13 -22.99 15.98
N LEU A 6 6.00 -23.58 16.38
CA LEU A 6 4.75 -23.63 15.62
C LEU A 6 3.61 -22.88 16.32
N PRO A 7 2.62 -22.35 15.56
CA PRO A 7 1.41 -21.77 16.12
C PRO A 7 0.55 -22.81 16.85
N THR A 8 0.04 -22.49 18.04
CA THR A 8 -0.81 -23.36 18.87
C THR A 8 -2.24 -22.79 19.00
N SER A 9 -3.12 -23.44 19.77
CA SER A 9 -4.49 -22.97 20.02
C SER A 9 -5.33 -22.74 18.75
N GLY A 10 -5.10 -23.55 17.69
CA GLY A 10 -5.83 -23.48 16.41
C GLY A 10 -5.40 -22.35 15.46
N THR A 11 -4.38 -21.56 15.81
CA THR A 11 -3.91 -20.43 14.99
C THR A 11 -3.17 -20.85 13.72
N ALA A 12 -2.77 -22.12 13.60
CA ALA A 12 -2.16 -22.67 12.38
C ALA A 12 -3.03 -22.53 11.11
N ARG A 13 -4.33 -22.21 11.24
CA ARG A 13 -5.21 -21.89 10.10
C ARG A 13 -4.87 -20.58 9.40
N PHE A 14 -4.20 -19.65 10.09
CA PHE A 14 -3.91 -18.30 9.56
C PHE A 14 -2.53 -17.76 9.94
N SER A 15 -1.79 -18.44 10.82
CA SER A 15 -0.42 -18.11 11.22
C SER A 15 0.57 -19.12 10.63
N SER A 16 1.75 -18.63 10.27
CA SER A 16 2.87 -19.46 9.79
C SER A 16 3.77 -19.94 10.94
N PRO A 17 4.53 -21.04 10.78
CA PRO A 17 5.67 -21.39 11.62
C PRO A 17 6.67 -20.24 11.74
N LEU A 18 7.41 -20.18 12.86
CA LEU A 18 8.48 -19.20 13.02
C LEU A 18 9.54 -19.40 11.92
N GLY A 19 9.78 -18.36 11.15
CA GLY A 19 10.74 -18.33 10.05
C GLY A 19 11.53 -17.03 10.00
N VAL A 20 12.34 -16.89 8.95
CA VAL A 20 13.22 -15.72 8.79
C VAL A 20 12.42 -14.42 8.65
N TYR A 21 11.20 -14.47 8.11
CA TYR A 21 10.37 -13.29 7.90
C TYR A 21 9.83 -12.67 9.21
N ASP A 22 9.74 -13.43 10.30
CA ASP A 22 9.31 -12.90 11.60
C ASP A 22 10.32 -11.91 12.20
N PHE A 23 11.57 -12.00 11.74
CA PHE A 23 12.68 -11.13 12.14
C PHE A 23 12.96 -10.00 11.13
N GLN A 24 12.13 -9.87 10.09
CA GLN A 24 12.28 -8.84 9.07
C GLN A 24 11.09 -7.89 9.07
N LYS A 25 11.34 -6.62 8.72
CA LYS A 25 10.29 -5.67 8.38
C LYS A 25 10.26 -5.47 6.87
N ARG A 26 9.08 -5.61 6.28
CA ARG A 26 8.85 -5.36 4.85
C ARG A 26 8.26 -3.98 4.66
N THR A 27 8.93 -3.14 3.87
CA THR A 27 8.49 -1.79 3.54
C THR A 27 8.28 -1.70 2.03
N SER A 28 7.11 -1.21 1.60
CA SER A 28 6.85 -0.92 0.20
C SER A 28 7.42 0.44 -0.17
N LEU A 29 8.30 0.49 -1.17
CA LEU A 29 8.79 1.73 -1.77
C LEU A 29 8.07 1.94 -3.08
N VAL A 30 7.41 3.09 -3.23
CA VAL A 30 6.68 3.46 -4.45
C VAL A 30 7.25 4.76 -4.98
N PHE A 31 7.68 4.72 -6.24
CA PHE A 31 8.11 5.89 -6.99
C PHE A 31 7.16 6.14 -8.15
N CYS A 32 6.83 7.41 -8.40
CA CYS A 32 6.01 7.82 -9.53
C CYS A 32 6.70 8.94 -10.28
N SER A 33 6.95 8.74 -11.58
CA SER A 33 7.46 9.81 -12.44
C SER A 33 6.44 10.95 -12.52
N GLN A 34 6.88 12.15 -12.89
CA GLN A 34 5.97 13.28 -13.06
C GLN A 34 4.84 12.99 -14.05
N GLU A 35 5.17 12.29 -15.16
CA GLU A 35 4.17 11.86 -16.15
C GLU A 35 3.23 10.79 -15.61
N GLY A 36 3.75 9.80 -14.90
CA GLY A 36 2.94 8.78 -14.24
C GLY A 36 1.97 9.39 -13.23
N ALA A 37 2.44 10.34 -12.43
CA ALA A 37 1.64 11.04 -11.43
C ALA A 37 0.56 11.88 -12.10
N ALA A 38 0.89 12.58 -13.19
CA ALA A 38 -0.08 13.34 -13.96
C ALA A 38 -1.16 12.43 -14.57
N ARG A 39 -0.80 11.24 -15.07
CA ARG A 39 -1.75 10.26 -15.62
C ARG A 39 -2.71 9.72 -14.55
N LEU A 40 -2.19 9.41 -13.37
CA LEU A 40 -2.97 8.84 -12.25
C LEU A 40 -3.79 9.90 -11.50
N SER A 41 -3.38 11.17 -11.56
CA SER A 41 -3.95 12.26 -10.75
C SER A 41 -5.47 12.41 -10.88
N ARG A 42 -6.02 12.28 -12.09
CA ARG A 42 -7.47 12.43 -12.33
C ARG A 42 -8.27 11.35 -11.61
N THR A 43 -7.87 10.08 -11.73
CA THR A 43 -8.53 8.96 -11.06
C THR A 43 -8.41 9.09 -9.55
N ALA A 44 -7.21 9.41 -9.05
CA ALA A 44 -6.99 9.60 -7.62
C ALA A 44 -7.84 10.75 -7.04
N ALA A 45 -8.00 11.85 -7.78
CA ALA A 45 -8.86 12.96 -7.37
C ALA A 45 -10.33 12.56 -7.29
N VAL A 46 -10.85 11.83 -8.29
CA VAL A 46 -12.25 11.35 -8.30
C VAL A 46 -12.53 10.45 -7.11
N LEU A 47 -11.65 9.48 -6.85
CA LEU A 47 -11.78 8.57 -5.70
C LEU A 47 -11.77 9.37 -4.38
N ALA A 48 -10.78 10.24 -4.20
CA ALA A 48 -10.65 11.04 -2.98
C ALA A 48 -11.82 12.01 -2.76
N ARG A 49 -12.43 12.55 -3.83
CA ARG A 49 -13.66 13.36 -3.72
C ARG A 49 -14.85 12.49 -3.28
N GLY A 50 -15.01 11.30 -3.86
CA GLY A 50 -16.06 10.35 -3.48
C GLY A 50 -15.95 9.89 -2.02
N GLU A 51 -14.74 9.80 -1.49
CA GLU A 51 -14.46 9.43 -0.08
C GLU A 51 -14.48 10.64 0.88
N GLY A 52 -14.72 11.86 0.41
CA GLY A 52 -14.72 13.08 1.24
C GLY A 52 -13.33 13.58 1.65
N LEU A 53 -12.24 13.01 1.12
CA LEU A 53 -10.85 13.33 1.44
C LEU A 53 -10.33 14.54 0.65
N SER A 54 -10.86 15.72 0.95
CA SER A 54 -10.61 16.96 0.19
C SER A 54 -9.12 17.31 0.02
N ALA A 55 -8.29 17.09 1.06
CA ALA A 55 -6.85 17.37 0.97
C ALA A 55 -6.12 16.41 0.01
N HIS A 56 -6.51 15.14 -0.02
CA HIS A 56 -5.96 14.14 -0.93
C HIS A 56 -6.35 14.46 -2.37
N ALA A 57 -7.62 14.82 -2.60
CA ALA A 57 -8.12 15.22 -3.91
C ALA A 57 -7.34 16.42 -4.46
N ARG A 58 -7.21 17.50 -3.68
CA ARG A 58 -6.45 18.69 -4.09
C ARG A 58 -4.98 18.37 -4.39
N SER A 59 -4.35 17.55 -3.56
CA SER A 59 -2.97 17.08 -3.81
C SER A 59 -2.87 16.41 -5.19
N ALA A 60 -3.78 15.49 -5.52
CA ALA A 60 -3.81 14.86 -6.83
C ALA A 60 -4.08 15.89 -7.96
N GLU A 61 -5.09 16.74 -7.80
CA GLU A 61 -5.47 17.79 -8.77
C GLU A 61 -4.30 18.72 -9.13
N TYR A 62 -3.44 19.09 -8.17
CA TYR A 62 -2.25 19.91 -8.42
C TYR A 62 -1.23 19.27 -9.37
N ARG A 63 -1.30 17.96 -9.59
CA ARG A 63 -0.40 17.23 -10.48
C ARG A 63 -0.96 17.04 -11.88
N ILE A 64 -2.19 17.49 -12.15
CA ILE A 64 -2.79 17.46 -13.49
C ILE A 64 -2.04 18.43 -14.40
N LYS A 65 -1.38 17.93 -15.45
CA LYS A 65 -0.85 18.78 -16.51
C LYS A 65 -2.02 19.45 -17.25
N LYS A 66 -1.98 20.77 -17.36
CA LYS A 66 -2.88 21.52 -18.25
C LYS A 66 -2.49 21.18 -19.69
N LYS A 67 -3.50 20.93 -20.53
CA LYS A 67 -3.30 20.83 -21.97
C LYS A 67 -2.99 22.20 -22.53
#